data_AF-A0A382N6H1-F1
#
_entry.id   AF-A0A382N6H1-F1
#
_cell.length_a   1.000
_cell.length_b   1.000
_cell.length_c   1.000
_cell.angle_alpha   90.00
_cell.angle_beta   90.00
_cell.angle_gamma   90.00
#
_symmetry.space_group_name_H-M   'P 1'
#
loop_
_entity.id
_entity.type
_entity.pdbx_description
1 polymer ?
#
loop_
_entity_poly.entity_id
_entity_poly.type
_entity_poly.pdbx_seq_one_letter_code
_entity_poly.pdbx_strand_id
1 'polypeptide(L)'
;MKQIFSDLIGQADIHIDGNRAWDIHVHDDAFYKRVLSGGSLALGESYMDGWWTCDALDQFFDRLFRAQLHKAVVPLSAKLSLARSKVLNLQSKLRARAVIDTHYQLSPALFMSFLDPYNQYTCGYFK
;
A
#
# COMPACT_ATOMS: atom_id res chain seq x y z
N MET A 1 6.81 -15.80 -13.10
CA MET A 1 6.43 -14.70 -12.18
C MET A 1 4.92 -14.65 -11.95
N LYS A 2 4.09 -14.62 -13.01
CA LYS A 2 2.62 -14.67 -12.90
C LYS A 2 2.11 -15.83 -12.02
N GLN A 3 2.52 -17.07 -12.27
CA GLN A 3 2.08 -18.22 -11.47
C GLN A 3 2.44 -18.07 -9.97
N ILE A 4 3.69 -17.74 -9.66
CA ILE A 4 4.15 -17.51 -8.27
C ILE A 4 3.29 -16.44 -7.58
N PHE A 5 3.01 -15.34 -8.28
CA PHE A 5 2.17 -14.29 -7.76
C PHE A 5 0.72 -14.78 -7.55
N SER A 6 0.16 -15.49 -8.52
CA SER A 6 -1.18 -16.09 -8.45
C SER A 6 -1.32 -17.05 -7.27
N ASP A 7 -0.35 -17.94 -7.06
CA ASP A 7 -0.32 -18.89 -5.95
C ASP A 7 -0.23 -18.17 -4.61
N LEU A 8 0.50 -17.05 -4.56
CA LEU A 8 0.64 -16.22 -3.36
C LEU A 8 -0.69 -15.54 -3.00
N ILE A 9 -1.28 -14.79 -3.94
CA ILE A 9 -2.52 -14.04 -3.67
C ILE A 9 -3.74 -14.97 -3.53
N GLY A 10 -3.69 -16.16 -4.14
CA GLY A 10 -4.72 -17.18 -3.98
C GLY A 10 -4.90 -17.65 -2.53
N GLN A 11 -3.87 -17.53 -1.68
CA GLN A 11 -3.98 -17.79 -0.23
C GLN A 11 -4.92 -16.81 0.48
N ALA A 12 -5.17 -15.64 -0.11
CA ALA A 12 -6.13 -14.64 0.36
C ALA A 12 -7.48 -14.73 -0.36
N ASP A 13 -7.72 -15.78 -1.15
CA ASP A 13 -8.91 -15.91 -2.00
C ASP A 13 -9.07 -14.70 -2.96
N ILE A 14 -7.94 -14.27 -3.54
CA ILE A 14 -7.86 -13.22 -4.57
C ILE A 14 -7.41 -13.87 -5.87
N HIS A 15 -8.11 -13.60 -6.96
CA HIS A 15 -7.80 -14.10 -8.29
C HIS A 15 -7.35 -12.97 -9.22
N ILE A 16 -6.50 -13.32 -10.18
CA ILE A 16 -6.16 -12.47 -11.31
C ILE A 16 -7.23 -12.67 -12.37
N ASP A 17 -7.76 -11.56 -12.90
CA ASP A 17 -8.84 -11.54 -13.88
C ASP A 17 -10.11 -12.27 -13.40
N GLY A 18 -10.37 -12.22 -12.09
CA GLY A 18 -11.59 -12.73 -11.47
C GLY A 18 -12.77 -11.77 -11.62
N ASN A 19 -13.97 -12.24 -11.27
CA ASN A 19 -15.22 -11.49 -11.43
C ASN A 19 -15.73 -10.87 -10.11
N ARG A 20 -14.99 -10.98 -9.01
CA ARG A 20 -15.39 -10.45 -7.71
C ARG A 20 -14.77 -9.07 -7.54
N ALA A 21 -15.45 -8.18 -6.83
CA ALA A 21 -15.03 -6.78 -6.73
C ALA A 21 -13.60 -6.58 -6.15
N TRP A 22 -13.11 -7.54 -5.34
CA TRP A 22 -11.77 -7.50 -4.76
C TRP A 22 -10.71 -8.26 -5.57
N ASP A 23 -11.11 -8.93 -6.66
CA ASP A 23 -10.17 -9.51 -7.60
C ASP A 23 -9.44 -8.40 -8.36
N ILE A 24 -8.27 -8.72 -8.91
CA ILE A 24 -7.44 -7.75 -9.61
C ILE A 24 -7.46 -8.02 -11.11
N HIS A 25 -7.37 -6.97 -11.91
CA HIS A 25 -7.10 -7.05 -13.34
C HIS A 25 -5.70 -6.53 -13.60
N VAL A 26 -4.86 -7.31 -14.28
CA VAL A 26 -3.47 -6.93 -14.57
C VAL A 26 -3.35 -6.55 -16.05
N HIS A 27 -2.96 -5.31 -16.29
CA HIS A 27 -2.83 -4.72 -17.63
C HIS A 27 -1.40 -4.74 -18.16
N ASP A 28 -0.40 -4.90 -17.26
CA ASP A 28 1.03 -4.99 -17.61
C ASP A 28 1.72 -6.15 -16.87
N ASP A 29 2.28 -7.10 -17.60
CA ASP A 29 2.98 -8.28 -17.04
C ASP A 29 4.27 -7.93 -16.26
N ALA A 30 4.87 -6.75 -16.45
CA ALA A 30 5.99 -6.28 -15.65
C ALA A 30 5.62 -6.12 -14.16
N PHE A 31 4.32 -5.97 -13.86
CA PHE A 31 3.73 -5.97 -12.53
C PHE A 31 4.25 -7.09 -11.64
N TYR A 32 4.18 -8.35 -12.11
CA TYR A 32 4.49 -9.50 -11.26
C TYR A 32 5.92 -9.46 -10.73
N LYS A 33 6.89 -9.11 -11.60
CA LYS A 33 8.30 -9.02 -11.21
C LYS A 33 8.54 -7.86 -10.27
N ARG A 34 7.89 -6.71 -10.50
CA ARG A 34 8.03 -5.51 -9.67
C ARG A 34 7.48 -5.76 -8.28
N VAL A 35 6.28 -6.34 -8.15
CA VAL A 35 5.66 -6.61 -6.84
C VAL A 35 6.41 -7.69 -6.07
N LEU A 36 6.78 -8.80 -6.71
CA LEU A 36 7.52 -9.88 -6.04
C LEU A 36 8.92 -9.45 -5.56
N SER A 37 9.50 -8.39 -6.15
CA SER A 37 10.81 -7.87 -5.72
C SER A 37 10.73 -6.64 -4.82
N GLY A 38 9.70 -5.80 -4.95
CA GLY A 38 9.54 -4.54 -4.22
C GLY A 38 8.49 -4.55 -3.10
N GLY A 39 7.73 -5.64 -2.96
CA GLY A 39 6.73 -5.80 -1.90
C GLY A 39 5.59 -4.78 -1.96
N SER A 40 5.15 -4.31 -0.78
CA SER A 40 3.99 -3.42 -0.65
C SER A 40 4.14 -2.08 -1.37
N LEU A 41 5.35 -1.51 -1.39
CA LEU A 41 5.59 -0.24 -2.09
C LEU A 41 5.40 -0.40 -3.60
N ALA A 42 5.98 -1.46 -4.17
CA ALA A 42 5.81 -1.79 -5.58
C ALA A 42 4.35 -2.10 -5.95
N LEU A 43 3.59 -2.73 -5.06
CA LEU A 43 2.15 -2.98 -5.25
C LEU A 43 1.38 -1.66 -5.39
N GLY A 44 1.63 -0.70 -4.50
CA GLY A 44 0.99 0.62 -4.54
C GLY A 44 1.42 1.48 -5.73
N GLU A 45 2.73 1.56 -6.01
CA GLU A 45 3.22 2.35 -7.15
C GLU A 45 2.73 1.80 -8.48
N SER A 46 2.70 0.47 -8.66
CA SER A 46 2.17 -0.13 -9.89
C SER A 46 0.66 0.07 -10.05
N TYR A 47 -0.08 0.26 -8.95
CA TYR A 47 -1.48 0.69 -9.02
C TYR A 47 -1.58 2.14 -9.53
N MET A 48 -0.76 3.04 -8.99
CA MET A 48 -0.68 4.44 -9.44
C MET A 48 -0.25 4.55 -10.91
N ASP A 49 0.62 3.65 -11.38
CA ASP A 49 1.06 3.56 -12.77
C ASP A 49 0.02 2.91 -13.71
N GLY A 50 -1.12 2.45 -13.18
CA GLY A 50 -2.21 1.83 -13.96
C GLY A 50 -1.92 0.41 -14.45
N TRP A 51 -0.90 -0.28 -13.90
CA TRP A 51 -0.52 -1.62 -14.33
C TRP A 51 -1.52 -2.69 -13.87
N TRP A 52 -2.34 -2.38 -12.86
CA TRP A 52 -3.43 -3.21 -12.41
C TRP A 52 -4.54 -2.37 -11.79
N THR A 53 -5.74 -2.92 -11.78
CA THR A 53 -6.95 -2.29 -11.21
C THR A 53 -7.71 -3.26 -10.34
N CYS A 54 -8.56 -2.74 -9.46
CA CYS A 54 -9.45 -3.49 -8.57
C CYS A 54 -10.64 -2.60 -8.21
N ASP A 55 -11.86 -3.15 -8.24
CA ASP A 55 -13.08 -2.37 -8.01
C ASP A 55 -13.26 -2.01 -6.52
N ALA A 56 -12.82 -2.90 -5.62
CA ALA A 56 -12.93 -2.74 -4.17
C ALA A 56 -11.57 -2.96 -3.49
N LEU A 57 -10.70 -1.94 -3.56
CA LEU A 57 -9.37 -1.95 -2.93
C LEU A 57 -9.42 -2.20 -1.43
N ASP A 58 -10.43 -1.68 -0.74
CA ASP A 58 -10.66 -1.89 0.70
C ASP A 58 -10.81 -3.38 1.03
N GLN A 59 -11.61 -4.11 0.23
CA GLN A 59 -11.82 -5.55 0.38
C GLN A 59 -10.60 -6.35 -0.03
N PHE A 60 -9.89 -5.93 -1.09
CA PHE A 60 -8.62 -6.53 -1.50
C PHE A 60 -7.59 -6.47 -0.36
N PHE A 61 -7.42 -5.31 0.26
CA PHE A 61 -6.47 -5.15 1.37
C PHE A 61 -6.93 -5.88 2.63
N ASP A 62 -8.22 -5.85 3.01
CA ASP A 62 -8.73 -6.64 4.14
C ASP A 62 -8.34 -8.13 4.01
N ARG A 63 -8.58 -8.72 2.84
CA ARG A 63 -8.22 -10.13 2.56
C ARG A 63 -6.72 -10.37 2.60
N LEU A 64 -5.95 -9.51 1.94
CA LEU A 64 -4.48 -9.58 1.91
C LEU A 64 -3.89 -9.52 3.33
N PHE A 65 -4.42 -8.65 4.19
CA PHE A 65 -3.99 -8.52 5.59
C PHE A 65 -4.43 -9.69 6.45
N ARG A 66 -5.67 -10.20 6.29
CA ARG A 66 -6.16 -11.40 7.00
C ARG A 66 -5.33 -12.63 6.70
N ALA A 67 -4.93 -12.82 5.45
CA ALA A 67 -4.03 -13.89 5.03
C ALA A 67 -2.55 -13.61 5.34
N GLN A 68 -2.23 -12.46 5.96
CA GLN A 68 -0.89 -12.03 6.33
C GLN A 68 0.11 -11.93 5.16
N LEU A 69 -0.36 -11.77 3.93
CA LEU A 69 0.50 -11.74 2.74
C LEU A 69 1.42 -10.52 2.67
N HIS A 70 1.09 -9.44 3.39
CA HIS A 70 1.96 -8.28 3.60
C HIS A 70 3.33 -8.64 4.22
N LYS A 71 3.46 -9.81 4.86
CA LYS A 71 4.72 -10.33 5.41
C LYS A 71 5.44 -11.30 4.48
N ALA A 72 4.77 -11.80 3.44
CA ALA A 72 5.32 -12.82 2.54
C ALA A 72 6.37 -12.23 1.59
N VAL A 73 6.21 -10.98 1.17
CA VAL A 73 7.13 -10.28 0.27
C VAL A 73 7.70 -9.05 0.94
N VAL A 74 8.83 -9.22 1.63
CA VAL A 74 9.55 -8.12 2.28
C VAL A 74 10.88 -7.88 1.57
N PRO A 75 11.04 -6.77 0.82
CA PRO A 75 12.26 -6.48 0.08
C PRO A 75 13.45 -6.23 1.04
N LEU A 76 14.66 -6.45 0.54
CA LEU A 76 15.88 -6.23 1.32
C LEU A 76 16.01 -4.78 1.81
N SER A 77 15.56 -3.81 1.00
CA SER A 77 15.51 -2.39 1.36
C SER A 77 14.66 -2.15 2.61
N ALA A 78 13.49 -2.79 2.73
CA ALA A 78 12.64 -2.67 3.91
C ALA A 78 13.31 -3.29 5.15
N LYS A 79 13.97 -4.44 5.01
CA LYS A 79 14.73 -5.06 6.11
C LYS A 79 15.89 -4.17 6.58
N LEU A 80 16.61 -3.55 5.64
CA LEU A 80 17.69 -2.62 5.95
C LEU A 80 17.18 -1.36 6.64
N SER A 81 16.06 -0.80 6.18
CA SER A 81 15.39 0.34 6.82
C SER A 81 14.99 0.02 8.26
N LEU A 82 14.43 -1.17 8.49
CA LEU A 82 14.07 -1.65 9.84
C LEU A 82 15.31 -1.85 10.73
N ALA A 83 16.40 -2.41 10.20
CA ALA A 83 17.64 -2.55 10.94
C ALA A 83 18.21 -1.18 11.33
N ARG A 84 18.21 -0.24 10.38
CA ARG A 84 18.67 1.14 10.60
C ARG A 84 17.84 1.86 11.65
N SER A 85 16.51 1.69 11.66
CA SER A 85 15.63 2.34 12.64
C SER A 85 15.80 1.80 14.06
N LYS A 86 16.30 0.57 14.23
CA LYS A 86 16.63 0.00 15.54
C LYS A 86 17.93 0.55 16.12
N VAL A 87 18.85 1.00 15.27
CA VAL A 87 20.18 1.49 15.69
C VAL A 87 20.23 3.02 15.73
N LEU A 88 19.44 3.69 14.88
CA LEU A 88 19.44 5.14 14.74
C LEU A 88 18.04 5.71 14.99
N ASN A 89 17.96 6.69 15.89
CA ASN A 89 16.77 7.54 15.96
C ASN A 89 16.84 8.62 14.87
N LEU A 90 16.04 8.45 13.82
CA LEU A 90 15.95 9.41 12.72
C LEU A 90 14.93 10.54 12.97
N GLN A 91 14.17 10.49 14.07
CA GLN A 91 13.11 11.43 14.40
C GLN A 91 13.67 12.69 15.10
N SER A 92 14.19 13.63 14.32
CA SER A 92 14.63 14.94 14.83
C SER A 92 13.84 16.08 14.19
N LYS A 93 13.69 17.21 14.92
CA LYS A 93 13.02 18.42 14.40
C LYS A 93 13.64 18.92 13.09
N LEU A 94 14.97 18.83 12.97
CA LEU A 94 15.72 19.18 11.76
C LEU A 94 15.29 18.34 10.55
N ARG A 95 15.05 17.04 10.73
CA ARG A 95 14.63 16.13 9.66
C ARG A 95 13.13 16.16 9.40
N ALA A 96 12.33 16.61 10.37
CA ALA A 96 10.89 16.73 10.22
C ALA A 96 10.50 17.64 9.04
N ARG A 97 11.28 18.68 8.74
CA ARG A 97 11.01 19.56 7.59
C ARG A 97 10.99 18.80 6.25
N ALA A 98 11.97 17.92 6.02
CA ALA A 98 12.01 17.10 4.81
C ALA A 98 10.78 16.16 4.68
N VAL A 99 10.29 15.64 5.81
CA VAL A 99 9.07 14.80 5.85
C VAL A 99 7.82 15.64 5.56
N ILE A 100 7.73 16.84 6.13
CA ILE A 100 6.64 17.80 5.89
C ILE A 100 6.54 18.13 4.40
N ASP A 101 7.68 18.44 3.78
CA ASP A 101 7.73 18.81 2.36
C ASP A 101 7.27 17.68 1.43
N THR A 102 7.50 16.43 1.82
CA THR A 102 7.14 15.26 1.00
C THR A 102 5.68 14.82 1.21
N HIS A 103 5.17 14.89 2.44
CA HIS A 103 3.89 14.25 2.81
C HIS A 103 2.75 15.22 3.11
N TYR A 104 3.02 16.49 3.38
CA TYR A 104 2.03 17.44 3.90
C TYR A 104 1.86 18.70 3.05
N GLN A 105 2.42 18.74 1.84
CA GLN A 105 2.16 19.81 0.86
C GLN A 105 0.89 19.53 0.04
N LEU A 106 -0.22 19.24 0.71
CA LEU A 106 -1.53 19.13 0.07
C LEU A 106 -2.38 20.38 0.38
N SER A 107 -3.21 20.78 -0.59
CA SER A 107 -4.06 21.97 -0.43
C SER A 107 -5.06 21.79 0.72
N PRO A 108 -5.23 22.79 1.60
CA PRO A 108 -6.31 22.78 2.61
C PRO A 108 -7.69 22.53 1.99
N ALA A 109 -7.94 23.02 0.77
CA ALA A 109 -9.22 22.84 0.08
C ALA A 109 -9.55 21.35 -0.17
N LEU A 110 -8.54 20.50 -0.39
CA LEU A 110 -8.74 19.06 -0.52
C LEU A 110 -9.27 18.47 0.78
N PHE A 111 -8.65 18.78 1.91
CA PHE A 111 -9.07 18.28 3.22
C PHE A 111 -10.50 18.74 3.58
N MET A 112 -10.81 20.02 3.35
CA MET A 112 -12.14 20.57 3.64
C MET A 112 -13.25 19.97 2.76
N SER A 113 -12.91 19.26 1.68
CA SER A 113 -13.91 18.60 0.82
C SER A 113 -14.48 17.30 1.38
N PHE A 114 -13.77 16.64 2.30
CA PHE A 114 -14.17 15.32 2.83
C PHE A 114 -14.10 15.20 4.36
N LEU A 115 -13.46 16.14 5.06
CA LEU A 115 -13.46 16.15 6.51
C LEU A 115 -14.83 16.59 7.06
N ASP A 116 -15.07 16.20 8.31
CA ASP A 116 -16.24 16.64 9.06
C ASP A 116 -16.15 18.13 9.42
N PRO A 117 -17.23 18.76 9.94
CA PRO A 117 -17.24 20.18 10.29
C PRO A 117 -16.19 20.61 11.34
N TYR A 118 -15.61 19.66 12.08
CA TYR A 118 -14.54 19.93 13.05
C TYR A 118 -13.12 19.77 12.47
N ASN A 119 -13.01 19.49 11.16
CA ASN A 119 -11.75 19.34 10.42
C ASN A 119 -10.82 18.27 11.02
N GLN A 120 -11.39 17.16 11.50
CA GLN A 120 -10.63 16.12 12.20
C GLN A 120 -10.07 15.09 11.21
N TYR A 121 -8.76 15.19 10.92
CA TYR A 121 -8.05 14.14 10.19
C TYR A 121 -7.42 13.11 11.16
N THR A 122 -8.27 12.54 12.00
CA THR A 122 -7.95 11.50 12.98
C THR A 122 -9.09 10.47 13.04
N CYS A 123 -8.89 9.34 13.71
CA CYS A 123 -9.95 8.33 13.86
C CYS A 123 -11.16 8.90 14.62
N GLY A 124 -12.35 8.74 14.04
CA GLY A 124 -13.62 9.00 14.71
C GLY A 124 -13.98 7.90 15.71
N TYR A 125 -14.86 8.22 16.66
CA TYR A 125 -15.41 7.27 17.61
C TYR A 125 -16.91 7.09 17.34
N PHE A 126 -17.30 5.91 16.88
CA PHE A 126 -18.68 5.53 16.61
C PHE A 126 -19.12 4.55 17.70
N LYS A 127 -20.06 4.96 18.55
CA LYS A 127 -20.58 4.16 19.68
C LYS A 127 -21.67 3.20 19.23
#